data_AF-A0A3S3SM19-F1
#
_entry.id   AF-A0A3S3SM19-F1
#
_cell.length_a   1.000
_cell.length_b   1.000
_cell.length_c   1.000
_cell.angle_alpha   90.00
_cell.angle_beta   90.00
_cell.angle_gamma   90.00
#
_symmetry.space_group_name_H-M   'P 1'
#
loop_
_entity.id
_entity.type
_entity.pdbx_description
1 polymer ?
#
loop_
_entity_poly.entity_id
_entity_poly.type
_entity_poly.pdbx_seq_one_letter_code
_entity_poly.pdbx_strand_id
1 'polypeptide(L)'
;MIFFLQRDNNPLRKEAFTASFLGKLHPARLSHLHQGSNYLARLLNESLACQPVAGEVLLIGLTESGIVPSFLMYMEACRLAVPCRWICSTRRSCASGIVFQETHSHSPNHTLPIPQCRFAEFAEIWIVEDEITTGSTVKNLLRQIKGHVPAEIFRIFSLVDFRSEKQQKEFFHPPNENKKAHLFHTAVSFSEIEGDAPEHGNNFEPQNTQAVCYPDAVLQKSAAECGLRSHRSHRIPVNGCADGTLLVIGETVRTAAHLVAAGMFRSFQHITLSPWLVDDVSIKSRISLHKDHYLYNKQESQGPVYLLHDPTDHATGNAIKKQLEEQGIPVQQLNVL
;
A
#
# COMPACT_ATOMS: atom_id res chain seq x y z
N MET A 1 5.41 -12.87 -1.91
CA MET A 1 4.43 -13.95 -2.05
C MET A 1 3.05 -13.33 -2.22
N ILE A 2 2.23 -13.88 -3.10
CA ILE A 2 0.87 -13.44 -3.40
C ILE A 2 -0.09 -14.50 -2.82
N PHE A 3 -1.22 -14.07 -2.29
CA PHE A 3 -2.23 -14.93 -1.68
C PHE A 3 -3.61 -14.63 -2.25
N PHE A 4 -4.35 -15.68 -2.58
CA PHE A 4 -5.76 -15.63 -2.94
C PHE A 4 -6.58 -16.19 -1.78
N LEU A 5 -7.54 -15.40 -1.32
CA LEU A 5 -8.26 -15.62 -0.08
C LEU A 5 -9.76 -15.50 -0.32
N GLN A 6 -10.55 -15.85 0.69
CA GLN A 6 -12.00 -15.65 0.67
C GLN A 6 -12.44 -14.64 1.75
N ARG A 7 -13.35 -13.72 1.40
CA ARG A 7 -14.03 -12.81 2.33
C ARG A 7 -15.20 -13.53 3.00
N ASP A 8 -15.43 -13.24 4.27
CA ASP A 8 -16.55 -13.81 5.04
C ASP A 8 -17.79 -12.91 5.09
N ASN A 9 -17.69 -11.66 4.64
CA ASN A 9 -18.72 -10.64 4.82
C ASN A 9 -19.46 -10.23 3.54
N ASN A 10 -19.04 -10.69 2.36
CA ASN A 10 -19.64 -10.28 1.09
C ASN A 10 -19.78 -11.47 0.13
N PRO A 11 -20.97 -12.09 0.04
CA PRO A 11 -21.20 -13.24 -0.83
C PRO A 11 -21.08 -12.91 -2.33
N LEU A 12 -21.17 -11.63 -2.71
CA LEU A 12 -21.00 -11.16 -4.10
C LEU A 12 -19.53 -10.84 -4.44
N ARG A 13 -18.65 -10.75 -3.45
CA ARG A 13 -17.22 -10.45 -3.62
C ARG A 13 -16.37 -11.36 -2.73
N LYS A 14 -16.58 -12.67 -2.87
CA LYS A 14 -15.93 -13.69 -2.05
C LYS A 14 -14.42 -13.72 -2.26
N GLU A 15 -13.94 -13.62 -3.49
CA GLU A 15 -12.50 -13.70 -3.79
C GLU A 15 -11.75 -12.44 -3.35
N ALA A 16 -10.62 -12.60 -2.68
CA ALA A 16 -9.75 -11.52 -2.24
C ALA A 16 -8.28 -11.82 -2.57
N PHE A 17 -7.50 -10.76 -2.71
CA PHE A 17 -6.06 -10.84 -2.91
C PHE A 17 -5.31 -10.07 -1.82
N THR A 18 -4.09 -10.52 -1.52
CA THR A 18 -3.09 -9.74 -0.78
C THR A 18 -1.69 -10.20 -1.14
N ALA A 19 -0.69 -9.36 -0.86
CA ALA A 19 0.73 -9.70 -1.00
C ALA A 19 1.45 -9.65 0.36
N SER A 20 2.51 -10.45 0.51
CA SER A 20 3.30 -10.56 1.74
C SER A 20 3.90 -9.22 2.20
N PHE A 21 4.20 -8.33 1.28
CA PHE A 21 4.76 -7.01 1.57
C PHE A 21 3.72 -6.01 2.08
N LEU A 22 2.41 -6.30 1.94
CA LEU A 22 1.35 -5.46 2.52
C LEU A 22 1.22 -5.67 4.04
N GLY A 23 1.79 -6.74 4.58
CA GLY A 23 1.78 -7.03 6.02
C GLY A 23 0.42 -7.42 6.57
N LYS A 24 -0.60 -7.70 5.75
CA LYS A 24 -1.97 -7.97 6.23
C LYS A 24 -2.16 -9.38 6.81
N LEU A 25 -1.50 -10.38 6.21
CA LEU A 25 -1.56 -11.77 6.70
C LEU A 25 -0.46 -12.09 7.69
N HIS A 26 0.76 -11.68 7.37
CA HIS A 26 1.99 -12.01 8.11
C HIS A 26 2.82 -10.75 8.29
N PRO A 27 3.73 -10.72 9.27
CA PRO A 27 4.69 -9.62 9.39
C PRO A 27 5.52 -9.43 8.10
N ALA A 28 5.41 -8.26 7.49
CA ALA A 28 6.20 -7.83 6.34
C ALA A 28 7.61 -7.45 6.79
N ARG A 29 8.62 -8.19 6.31
CA ARG A 29 10.06 -7.95 6.55
C ARG A 29 10.67 -7.21 5.36
N LEU A 30 11.91 -6.73 5.53
CA LEU A 30 12.67 -6.09 4.45
C LEU A 30 12.75 -6.95 3.17
N SER A 31 12.94 -8.27 3.30
CA SER A 31 12.95 -9.19 2.16
C SER A 31 11.61 -9.21 1.41
N HIS A 32 10.48 -9.04 2.10
CA HIS A 32 9.17 -8.94 1.46
C HIS A 32 9.03 -7.61 0.72
N LEU A 33 9.50 -6.49 1.31
CA LEU A 33 9.53 -5.20 0.62
C LEU A 33 10.37 -5.25 -0.65
N HIS A 34 11.57 -5.84 -0.59
CA HIS A 34 12.41 -6.06 -1.78
C HIS A 34 11.70 -6.90 -2.84
N GLN A 35 10.99 -7.96 -2.44
CA GLN A 35 10.21 -8.74 -3.38
C GLN A 35 9.11 -7.90 -4.04
N GLY A 36 8.39 -7.08 -3.27
CA GLY A 36 7.39 -6.14 -3.78
C GLY A 36 7.98 -5.12 -4.76
N SER A 37 9.14 -4.55 -4.42
CA SER A 37 9.87 -3.64 -5.30
C SER A 37 10.28 -4.29 -6.60
N ASN A 38 10.69 -5.56 -6.61
CA ASN A 38 11.06 -6.23 -7.86
C ASN A 38 9.87 -6.34 -8.83
N TYR A 39 8.66 -6.63 -8.34
CA TYR A 39 7.44 -6.63 -9.17
C TYR A 39 7.20 -5.24 -9.77
N LEU A 40 7.29 -4.20 -8.95
CA LEU A 40 7.01 -2.83 -9.37
C LEU A 40 8.11 -2.26 -10.27
N ALA A 41 9.37 -2.62 -10.04
CA ALA A 41 10.50 -2.25 -10.88
C ALA A 41 10.35 -2.82 -12.28
N ARG A 42 9.94 -4.08 -12.40
CA ARG A 42 9.63 -4.70 -13.70
C ARG A 42 8.52 -3.95 -14.41
N LEU A 43 7.38 -3.74 -13.73
CA LEU A 43 6.25 -3.00 -14.29
C LEU A 43 6.63 -1.58 -14.73
N LEU A 44 7.44 -0.90 -13.92
CA LEU A 44 7.92 0.43 -14.23
C LEU A 44 8.80 0.40 -15.48
N ASN A 45 9.81 -0.48 -15.53
CA ASN A 45 10.70 -0.58 -16.68
C ASN A 45 9.94 -0.92 -17.97
N GLU A 46 9.01 -1.87 -17.94
CA GLU A 46 8.16 -2.22 -19.08
C GLU A 46 7.31 -1.02 -19.53
N SER A 47 6.70 -0.31 -18.58
CA SER A 47 5.91 0.90 -18.85
C SER A 47 6.76 2.01 -19.50
N LEU A 48 7.96 2.25 -18.98
CA LEU A 48 8.87 3.27 -19.48
C LEU A 48 9.49 2.91 -20.85
N ALA A 49 9.68 1.62 -21.13
CA ALA A 49 10.12 1.16 -22.44
C ALA A 49 9.04 1.38 -23.51
N CYS A 50 7.75 1.20 -23.17
CA CYS A 50 6.65 1.47 -24.07
C CYS A 50 6.42 2.98 -24.30
N GLN A 51 6.50 3.77 -23.23
CA GLN A 51 6.31 5.21 -23.28
C GLN A 51 7.24 5.86 -22.24
N PRO A 52 8.25 6.65 -22.63
CA PRO A 52 9.09 7.37 -21.69
C PRO A 52 8.30 8.40 -20.86
N VAL A 53 8.87 8.83 -19.73
CA VAL A 53 8.25 9.86 -18.88
C VAL A 53 8.28 11.21 -19.59
N ALA A 54 7.13 11.88 -19.68
CA ALA A 54 7.01 13.19 -20.34
C ALA A 54 7.51 14.38 -19.51
N GLY A 55 7.68 14.23 -18.19
CA GLY A 55 8.15 15.30 -17.29
C GLY A 55 7.95 14.95 -15.82
N GLU A 56 7.69 15.95 -14.97
CA GLU A 56 7.38 15.74 -13.55
C GLU A 56 6.15 14.83 -13.36
N VAL A 57 6.28 13.84 -12.49
CA VAL A 57 5.27 12.83 -12.20
C VAL A 57 4.65 13.07 -10.83
N LEU A 58 3.32 13.02 -10.76
CA LEU A 58 2.61 12.82 -9.50
C LEU A 58 2.19 11.36 -9.36
N LEU A 59 2.84 10.64 -8.45
CA LEU A 59 2.52 9.27 -8.09
C LEU A 59 1.54 9.25 -6.91
N ILE A 60 0.43 8.56 -7.09
CA ILE A 60 -0.69 8.50 -6.16
C ILE A 60 -0.90 7.06 -5.72
N GLY A 61 -0.82 6.81 -4.41
CA GLY A 61 -1.34 5.60 -3.78
C GLY A 61 -2.74 5.81 -3.25
N LEU A 62 -3.65 4.86 -3.47
CA LEU A 62 -4.95 4.93 -2.83
C LEU A 62 -4.89 4.29 -1.44
N THR A 63 -5.53 4.93 -0.48
CA THR A 63 -5.55 4.43 0.88
C THR A 63 -6.58 3.31 0.97
N GLU A 64 -6.28 2.18 1.59
CA GLU A 64 -5.09 1.94 2.41
C GLU A 64 -4.10 0.99 1.74
N SER A 65 -4.61 0.03 0.97
CA SER A 65 -3.83 -1.05 0.40
C SER A 65 -2.78 -0.56 -0.61
N GLY A 66 -3.07 0.51 -1.37
CA GLY A 66 -2.17 1.13 -2.32
C GLY A 66 -1.02 1.93 -1.68
N ILE A 67 -1.02 2.15 -0.36
CA ILE A 67 0.06 2.89 0.32
C ILE A 67 1.41 2.19 0.14
N VAL A 68 1.50 0.90 0.46
CA VAL A 68 2.78 0.16 0.38
C VAL A 68 3.22 -0.05 -1.08
N PRO A 69 2.37 -0.49 -2.02
CA PRO A 69 2.73 -0.56 -3.44
C PRO A 69 3.19 0.78 -4.01
N SER A 70 2.47 1.88 -3.72
CA SER A 70 2.85 3.21 -4.22
C SER A 70 4.17 3.72 -3.62
N PHE A 71 4.42 3.41 -2.34
CA PHE A 71 5.72 3.66 -1.71
C PHE A 71 6.83 2.93 -2.47
N LEU A 72 6.71 1.62 -2.67
CA LEU A 72 7.72 0.83 -3.36
C LEU A 72 7.93 1.28 -4.82
N MET A 73 6.86 1.67 -5.53
CA MET A 73 6.96 2.26 -6.88
C MET A 73 7.71 3.60 -6.84
N TYR A 74 7.44 4.45 -5.86
CA TYR A 74 8.15 5.71 -5.67
C TYR A 74 9.66 5.50 -5.42
N MET A 75 10.01 4.46 -4.67
CA MET A 75 11.42 4.08 -4.45
C MET A 75 12.11 3.71 -5.76
N GLU A 76 11.44 2.93 -6.61
CA GLU A 76 11.96 2.55 -7.93
C GLU A 76 12.06 3.75 -8.87
N ALA A 77 11.09 4.65 -8.84
CA ALA A 77 11.13 5.92 -9.59
C ALA A 77 12.36 6.75 -9.17
N CYS A 78 12.63 6.87 -7.86
CA CYS A 78 13.82 7.56 -7.35
C CYS A 78 15.11 6.88 -7.81
N ARG A 79 15.18 5.54 -7.78
CA ARG A 79 16.34 4.77 -8.23
C ARG A 79 16.65 4.99 -9.72
N LEU A 80 15.61 5.15 -10.54
CA LEU A 80 15.70 5.46 -11.97
C LEU A 80 15.84 6.96 -12.26
N ALA A 81 15.99 7.81 -11.24
CA ALA A 81 16.04 9.26 -11.35
C ALA A 81 14.83 9.87 -12.10
N VAL A 82 13.66 9.25 -11.99
CA VAL A 82 12.39 9.81 -12.49
C VAL A 82 12.01 10.99 -11.57
N PRO A 83 11.75 12.20 -12.13
CA PRO A 83 11.30 13.34 -11.35
C PRO A 83 9.87 13.09 -10.85
N CYS A 84 9.76 12.56 -9.65
CA CYS A 84 8.50 12.05 -9.11
C CYS A 84 8.22 12.64 -7.73
N ARG A 85 6.95 12.99 -7.50
CA ARG A 85 6.42 13.30 -6.17
C ARG A 85 5.37 12.26 -5.81
N TRP A 86 5.37 11.84 -4.55
CA TRP A 86 4.46 10.80 -4.07
C TRP A 86 3.51 11.31 -3.00
N ILE A 87 2.23 11.06 -3.21
CA ILE A 87 1.15 11.31 -2.25
C ILE A 87 0.25 10.08 -2.13
N CYS A 88 -0.45 9.96 -1.02
CA CYS A 88 -1.53 9.00 -0.86
C CYS A 88 -2.85 9.76 -0.70
N SER A 89 -3.94 9.20 -1.21
CA SER A 89 -5.28 9.63 -0.77
C SER A 89 -5.45 9.33 0.71
N THR A 90 -6.42 9.95 1.37
CA THR A 90 -6.76 9.71 2.76
C THR A 90 -8.27 9.55 2.90
N ARG A 91 -8.71 8.72 3.85
CA ARG A 91 -10.13 8.67 4.27
C ARG A 91 -10.41 9.60 5.45
N ARG A 92 -9.37 10.26 5.95
CA ARG A 92 -9.45 11.19 7.08
C ARG A 92 -9.91 12.56 6.61
N SER A 93 -10.44 13.33 7.54
CA SER A 93 -10.85 14.71 7.27
C SER A 93 -9.63 15.55 6.93
N CYS A 94 -9.63 16.16 5.75
CA CYS A 94 -8.58 17.06 5.30
C CYS A 94 -9.17 18.44 5.04
N ALA A 95 -8.48 19.50 5.46
CA ALA A 95 -8.94 20.87 5.27
C ALA A 95 -9.07 21.25 3.78
N SER A 96 -8.26 20.62 2.90
CA SER A 96 -8.27 20.89 1.47
C SER A 96 -7.81 19.67 0.67
N GLY A 97 -8.57 19.29 -0.36
CA GLY A 97 -8.22 18.18 -1.23
C GLY A 97 -9.27 17.93 -2.30
N ILE A 98 -8.91 17.04 -3.23
CA ILE A 98 -9.81 16.59 -4.29
C ILE A 98 -10.60 15.40 -3.74
N VAL A 99 -11.90 15.56 -3.57
CA VAL A 99 -12.78 14.51 -3.03
C VAL A 99 -13.23 13.58 -4.14
N PHE A 100 -13.17 12.27 -3.91
CA PHE A 100 -13.66 11.25 -4.82
C PHE A 100 -14.25 10.07 -4.04
N GLN A 101 -15.01 9.21 -4.71
CA GLN A 101 -15.72 8.09 -4.08
C GLN A 101 -15.15 6.74 -4.49
N GLU A 102 -15.03 5.83 -3.53
CA GLU A 102 -14.86 4.39 -3.69
C GLU A 102 -16.20 3.70 -3.42
N THR A 103 -16.89 3.27 -4.48
CA THR A 103 -18.28 2.80 -4.42
C THR A 103 -18.48 1.47 -3.65
N HIS A 104 -17.42 0.85 -3.15
CA HIS A 104 -17.45 -0.49 -2.54
C HIS A 104 -16.69 -0.63 -1.22
N SER A 105 -16.40 0.47 -0.52
CA SER A 105 -15.72 0.45 0.79
C SER A 105 -16.62 0.96 1.93
N HIS A 106 -16.30 0.53 3.16
CA HIS A 106 -17.01 0.92 4.38
C HIS A 106 -16.93 2.43 4.70
N SER A 107 -15.96 3.13 4.10
CA SER A 107 -15.80 4.58 4.18
C SER A 107 -15.52 5.10 2.77
N PRO A 108 -16.58 5.32 1.96
CA PRO A 108 -16.46 5.47 0.52
C PRO A 108 -15.83 6.80 0.11
N ASN A 109 -15.77 7.79 1.01
CA ASN A 109 -15.24 9.09 0.69
C ASN A 109 -13.72 9.11 0.88
N HIS A 110 -13.01 9.43 -0.18
CA HIS A 110 -11.59 9.68 -0.16
C HIS A 110 -11.32 11.13 -0.49
N THR A 111 -10.23 11.64 0.07
CA THR A 111 -9.67 12.93 -0.29
C THR A 111 -8.25 12.71 -0.77
N LEU A 112 -7.92 13.21 -1.96
CA LEU A 112 -6.53 13.37 -2.38
C LEU A 112 -6.04 14.72 -1.84
N PRO A 113 -5.10 14.74 -0.88
CA PRO A 113 -4.58 16.00 -0.36
C PRO A 113 -3.96 16.85 -1.48
N ILE A 114 -4.17 18.17 -1.43
CA ILE A 114 -3.49 19.07 -2.37
C ILE A 114 -2.00 19.03 -2.04
N PRO A 115 -1.13 18.68 -3.00
CA PRO A 115 0.30 18.70 -2.77
C PRO A 115 0.77 20.15 -2.55
N GLN A 116 1.85 20.35 -1.79
CA GLN A 116 2.42 21.68 -1.56
C GLN A 116 2.94 22.34 -2.86
N CYS A 117 3.29 21.52 -3.86
CA CYS A 117 3.58 21.95 -5.22
C CYS A 117 2.29 22.08 -6.02
N ARG A 118 2.26 22.99 -6.99
CA ARG A 118 1.03 23.22 -7.77
C ARG A 118 0.82 22.03 -8.69
N PHE A 119 -0.41 21.52 -8.75
CA PHE A 119 -0.80 20.48 -9.71
C PHE A 119 -0.45 20.83 -11.17
N ALA A 120 -0.29 22.12 -11.47
CA ALA A 120 0.19 22.66 -12.75
C ALA A 120 1.60 22.21 -13.16
N GLU A 121 2.40 21.66 -12.26
CA GLU A 121 3.77 21.22 -12.54
C GLU A 121 3.84 19.80 -13.13
N PHE A 122 2.79 18.99 -12.96
CA PHE A 122 2.84 17.57 -13.32
C PHE A 122 2.45 17.31 -14.78
N ALA A 123 3.38 16.73 -15.53
CA ALA A 123 3.17 16.28 -16.91
C ALA A 123 2.52 14.89 -16.99
N GLU A 124 2.76 14.04 -15.99
CA GLU A 124 2.11 12.73 -15.87
C GLU A 124 1.52 12.47 -14.47
N ILE A 125 0.45 11.68 -14.43
CA ILE A 125 -0.14 11.17 -13.20
C ILE A 125 -0.01 9.64 -13.18
N TRP A 126 0.60 9.10 -12.12
CA TRP A 126 0.67 7.66 -11.90
C TRP A 126 -0.24 7.28 -10.73
N ILE A 127 -1.05 6.24 -10.89
CA ILE A 127 -1.91 5.69 -9.84
C ILE A 127 -1.45 4.26 -9.59
N VAL A 128 -1.12 3.92 -8.34
CA VAL A 128 -0.62 2.60 -7.96
C VAL A 128 -1.53 1.99 -6.91
N GLU A 129 -1.99 0.76 -7.19
CA GLU A 129 -2.84 -0.04 -6.32
C GLU A 129 -2.33 -1.47 -6.18
N ASP A 130 -2.82 -2.20 -5.17
CA ASP A 130 -2.57 -3.64 -5.04
C ASP A 130 -3.42 -4.45 -6.03
N GLU A 131 -4.74 -4.27 -6.03
CA GLU A 131 -5.67 -4.92 -6.96
C GLU A 131 -6.58 -3.91 -7.68
N ILE A 132 -7.00 -4.25 -8.90
CA ILE A 132 -8.09 -3.55 -9.58
C ILE A 132 -9.21 -4.54 -9.91
N THR A 133 -10.44 -4.18 -9.56
CA THR A 133 -11.63 -5.02 -9.78
C THR A 133 -12.53 -4.47 -10.88
N THR A 134 -13.36 -3.46 -10.59
CA THR A 134 -14.16 -2.77 -11.63
C THR A 134 -13.45 -1.53 -12.18
N GLY A 135 -12.40 -1.09 -11.47
CA GLY A 135 -11.70 0.17 -11.73
C GLY A 135 -12.53 1.43 -11.44
N SER A 136 -13.70 1.31 -10.80
CA SER A 136 -14.58 2.46 -10.53
C SER A 136 -13.90 3.54 -9.69
N THR A 137 -13.16 3.16 -8.65
CA THR A 137 -12.40 4.07 -7.78
C THR A 137 -11.39 4.89 -8.57
N VAL A 138 -10.57 4.23 -9.39
CA VAL A 138 -9.57 4.90 -10.24
C VAL A 138 -10.27 5.82 -11.26
N LYS A 139 -11.36 5.38 -11.89
CA LYS A 139 -12.14 6.23 -12.81
C LYS A 139 -12.72 7.46 -12.11
N ASN A 140 -13.23 7.29 -10.89
CA ASN A 140 -13.76 8.39 -10.08
C ASN A 140 -12.65 9.39 -9.75
N LEU A 141 -11.48 8.91 -9.32
CA LEU A 141 -10.32 9.77 -9.07
C LEU A 141 -9.87 10.53 -10.33
N LEU A 142 -9.70 9.82 -11.45
CA LEU A 142 -9.27 10.41 -12.72
C LEU A 142 -10.22 11.53 -13.16
N ARG A 143 -11.54 11.32 -13.05
CA ARG A 143 -12.55 12.35 -13.35
C ARG A 143 -12.35 13.62 -12.52
N GLN A 144 -12.00 13.48 -11.25
CA GLN A 144 -11.80 14.63 -10.38
C GLN A 144 -10.45 15.31 -10.66
N ILE A 145 -9.35 14.56 -10.75
CA ILE A 145 -8.00 15.12 -10.95
C ILE A 145 -7.85 15.82 -12.30
N LYS A 146 -8.50 15.32 -13.37
CA LYS A 146 -8.32 15.85 -14.73
C LYS A 146 -8.59 17.35 -14.87
N GLY A 147 -9.47 17.92 -14.03
CA GLY A 147 -9.76 19.36 -13.99
C GLY A 147 -8.70 20.20 -13.25
N HIS A 148 -7.77 19.56 -12.55
CA HIS A 148 -6.78 20.23 -11.70
C HIS A 148 -5.34 20.11 -12.23
N VAL A 149 -5.06 19.18 -13.15
CA VAL A 149 -3.71 18.91 -13.68
C VAL A 149 -3.65 19.12 -15.20
N PRO A 150 -2.54 19.68 -15.73
CA PRO A 150 -2.31 19.78 -17.16
C PRO A 150 -1.92 18.43 -17.77
N ALA A 151 -1.55 17.44 -16.94
CA ALA A 151 -1.12 16.12 -17.37
C ALA A 151 -2.01 15.52 -18.47
N GLU A 152 -1.34 15.04 -19.51
CA GLU A 152 -1.96 14.39 -20.66
C GLU A 152 -1.79 12.86 -20.62
N ILE A 153 -0.83 12.37 -19.83
CA ILE A 153 -0.54 10.94 -19.68
C ILE A 153 -0.91 10.49 -18.26
N PHE A 154 -1.71 9.44 -18.19
CA PHE A 154 -2.12 8.81 -16.95
C PHE A 154 -1.70 7.34 -16.99
N ARG A 155 -0.86 6.92 -16.04
CA ARG A 155 -0.45 5.53 -15.90
C ARG A 155 -1.12 4.91 -14.69
N ILE A 156 -1.70 3.74 -14.86
CA ILE A 156 -2.31 2.98 -13.79
C ILE A 156 -1.50 1.69 -13.63
N PHE A 157 -1.04 1.43 -12.42
CA PHE A 157 -0.28 0.26 -12.04
C PHE A 157 -1.08 -0.54 -11.00
N SER A 158 -1.24 -1.84 -11.24
CA SER A 158 -1.78 -2.79 -10.26
C SER A 158 -0.89 -4.03 -10.16
N LEU A 159 -0.89 -4.71 -9.02
CA LEU A 159 -0.27 -6.04 -8.96
C LEU A 159 -1.18 -7.06 -9.64
N VAL A 160 -2.49 -6.96 -9.41
CA VAL A 160 -3.49 -7.86 -9.98
C VAL A 160 -4.62 -7.08 -10.63
N ASP A 161 -5.04 -7.51 -11.82
CA ASP A 161 -6.20 -6.97 -12.52
C ASP A 161 -7.29 -8.04 -12.67
N PHE A 162 -8.35 -7.91 -11.88
CA PHE A 162 -9.55 -8.75 -11.91
C PHE A 162 -10.61 -8.26 -12.92
N ARG A 163 -10.34 -7.20 -13.70
CA ARG A 163 -11.28 -6.75 -14.73
C ARG A 163 -11.40 -7.80 -15.83
N SER A 164 -12.64 -8.11 -16.20
CA SER A 164 -12.93 -8.81 -17.46
C SER A 164 -12.39 -8.03 -18.66
N GLU A 165 -12.14 -8.70 -19.79
CA GLU A 165 -11.71 -8.03 -21.03
C GLU A 165 -12.63 -6.87 -21.43
N LYS A 166 -13.95 -7.04 -21.23
CA LYS A 166 -14.94 -6.00 -21.48
C LYS A 166 -14.68 -4.78 -20.61
N GLN A 167 -14.50 -4.97 -19.29
CA GLN A 167 -14.20 -3.88 -18.36
C GLN A 167 -12.85 -3.22 -18.68
N GLN A 168 -11.84 -3.96 -19.12
CA GLN A 168 -10.54 -3.40 -19.53
C GLN A 168 -10.71 -2.50 -20.77
N LYS A 169 -11.44 -2.96 -21.80
CA LYS A 169 -11.74 -2.18 -23.02
C LYS A 169 -12.53 -0.92 -22.70
N GLU A 170 -13.55 -1.02 -21.85
CA GLU A 170 -14.41 0.10 -21.45
C GLU A 170 -13.71 1.12 -20.54
N PHE A 171 -12.67 0.70 -19.81
CA PHE A 171 -11.99 1.57 -18.83
C PHE A 171 -11.37 2.83 -19.47
N PHE A 172 -10.90 2.74 -20.72
CA PHE A 172 -10.28 3.84 -21.47
C PHE A 172 -11.14 4.44 -22.59
N HIS A 173 -12.36 3.94 -22.79
CA HIS A 173 -13.29 4.47 -23.79
C HIS A 173 -14.50 5.16 -23.12
N PRO A 174 -14.31 6.25 -22.33
CA PRO A 174 -15.44 7.11 -22.02
C PRO A 174 -15.96 7.72 -23.34
N PRO A 175 -17.27 7.74 -23.59
CA PRO A 175 -17.85 8.03 -24.90
C PRO A 175 -17.61 9.44 -25.46
N ASN A 176 -16.85 10.33 -24.79
CA ASN A 176 -16.74 11.75 -25.15
C ASN A 176 -15.40 12.44 -24.76
N GLU A 177 -14.23 11.77 -24.79
CA GLU A 177 -12.98 12.46 -24.41
C GLU A 177 -11.89 12.47 -25.48
N ASN A 178 -11.49 13.69 -25.85
CA ASN A 178 -10.35 14.02 -26.70
C ASN A 178 -9.00 13.86 -25.95
N LYS A 179 -8.02 13.26 -26.63
CA LYS A 179 -6.56 13.49 -26.56
C LYS A 179 -5.72 13.08 -25.33
N LYS A 180 -6.26 12.70 -24.17
CA LYS A 180 -5.42 12.24 -23.02
C LYS A 180 -5.09 10.74 -23.12
N ALA A 181 -3.81 10.40 -23.03
CA ALA A 181 -3.32 9.02 -23.11
C ALA A 181 -3.45 8.33 -21.75
N HIS A 182 -4.00 7.12 -21.77
CA HIS A 182 -4.14 6.31 -20.58
C HIS A 182 -3.47 4.95 -20.77
N LEU A 183 -2.55 4.61 -19.87
CA LEU A 183 -1.75 3.39 -19.94
C LEU A 183 -2.04 2.54 -18.70
N PHE A 184 -2.36 1.26 -18.90
CA PHE A 184 -2.57 0.30 -17.81
C PHE A 184 -1.46 -0.74 -17.80
N HIS A 185 -0.92 -1.01 -16.63
CA HIS A 185 0.13 -2.01 -16.42
C HIS A 185 -0.24 -2.86 -15.21
N THR A 186 -0.29 -4.18 -15.39
CA THR A 186 -0.56 -5.14 -14.31
C THR A 186 0.52 -6.20 -14.24
N ALA A 187 0.93 -6.60 -13.03
CA ALA A 187 1.93 -7.66 -12.87
C ALA A 187 1.36 -9.05 -13.14
N VAL A 188 0.07 -9.24 -12.86
CA VAL A 188 -0.69 -10.49 -13.07
C VAL A 188 -2.06 -10.13 -13.63
N SER A 189 -2.50 -10.81 -14.69
CA SER A 189 -3.87 -10.65 -15.23
C SER A 189 -4.78 -11.80 -14.79
N PHE A 190 -6.09 -11.55 -14.67
CA PHE A 190 -7.08 -12.54 -14.26
C PHE A 190 -7.01 -13.88 -15.03
N SER A 191 -6.72 -13.82 -16.34
CA SER A 191 -6.56 -15.01 -17.20
C SER A 191 -5.42 -15.94 -16.77
N GLU A 192 -4.49 -15.47 -15.93
CA GLU A 192 -3.36 -16.23 -15.41
C GLU A 192 -3.67 -16.85 -14.02
N ILE A 193 -4.87 -16.62 -13.48
CA ILE A 193 -5.31 -17.01 -12.12
C ILE A 193 -6.24 -18.25 -12.17
N GLU A 194 -6.30 -19.00 -13.28
CA GLU A 194 -7.11 -20.23 -13.35
C GLU A 194 -6.46 -21.39 -12.55
N GLY A 195 -7.04 -21.71 -11.39
CA GLY A 195 -6.78 -22.92 -10.60
C GLY A 195 -7.21 -22.82 -9.13
N ASP A 196 -7.73 -23.91 -8.54
CA ASP A 196 -8.16 -24.04 -7.13
C ASP A 196 -7.01 -24.00 -6.09
N ALA A 197 -5.88 -23.34 -6.38
CA ALA A 197 -4.71 -23.37 -5.51
C ALA A 197 -4.73 -22.21 -4.49
N PRO A 198 -4.71 -22.47 -3.16
CA PRO A 198 -4.58 -21.43 -2.13
C PRO A 198 -3.24 -20.69 -2.19
N GLU A 199 -2.27 -21.25 -2.90
CA GLU A 199 -0.92 -20.73 -3.05
C GLU A 199 -0.57 -20.70 -4.54
N HIS A 200 -0.77 -19.55 -5.20
CA HIS A 200 0.06 -19.25 -6.36
C HIS A 200 1.46 -18.92 -5.83
N GLY A 201 2.21 -19.99 -5.57
CA GLY A 201 3.66 -20.00 -5.46
C GLY A 201 4.23 -19.51 -6.78
N ASN A 202 4.21 -18.20 -6.96
CA ASN A 202 4.77 -17.56 -8.12
C ASN A 202 6.26 -17.88 -8.13
N ASN A 203 6.66 -18.76 -9.06
CA ASN A 203 8.01 -18.91 -9.60
C ASN A 203 8.43 -17.60 -10.31
N PHE A 204 8.24 -16.46 -9.64
CA PHE A 204 8.90 -15.22 -9.99
C PHE A 204 10.32 -15.37 -9.48
N GLU A 205 11.18 -15.92 -10.33
CA GLU A 205 12.60 -15.73 -10.13
C GLU A 205 12.87 -14.22 -10.15
N PRO A 206 13.49 -13.66 -9.10
CA PRO A 206 13.81 -12.25 -9.05
C PRO A 206 14.87 -11.95 -10.12
N GLN A 207 14.43 -11.56 -11.31
CA GLN A 207 15.31 -10.98 -12.30
C GLN A 207 15.74 -9.60 -11.77
N ASN A 208 17.01 -9.50 -11.37
CA ASN A 208 17.63 -8.37 -10.66
C ASN A 208 17.24 -8.24 -9.17
N THR A 209 17.90 -9.01 -8.32
CA THR A 209 18.07 -8.71 -6.88
C THR A 209 19.04 -7.55 -6.64
N GLN A 210 18.94 -6.44 -7.38
CA GLN A 210 19.59 -5.22 -6.89
C GLN A 210 18.81 -4.79 -5.64
N ALA A 211 19.45 -4.89 -4.48
CA ALA A 211 18.88 -4.40 -3.24
C ALA A 211 18.43 -2.95 -3.45
N VAL A 212 17.14 -2.69 -3.21
CA VAL A 212 16.60 -1.34 -3.32
C VAL A 212 17.30 -0.46 -2.31
N CYS A 213 17.99 0.57 -2.78
CA CYS A 213 18.55 1.60 -1.92
C CYS A 213 17.48 2.65 -1.67
N TYR A 214 17.14 2.88 -0.41
CA TYR A 214 16.13 3.86 -0.03
C TYR A 214 16.79 5.20 0.30
N PRO A 215 16.38 6.35 -0.29
CA PRO A 215 17.01 7.63 -0.01
C PRO A 215 16.95 8.00 1.47
N ASP A 216 18.11 8.32 2.04
CA ASP A 216 18.26 8.64 3.46
C ASP A 216 17.27 9.73 3.93
N ALA A 217 17.04 10.77 3.12
CA ALA A 217 16.12 11.85 3.47
C ALA A 217 14.68 11.37 3.73
N VAL A 218 14.21 10.38 2.95
CA VAL A 218 12.84 9.83 3.09
C VAL A 218 12.75 8.99 4.37
N LEU A 219 13.79 8.19 4.65
CA LEU A 219 13.88 7.39 5.87
C LEU A 219 13.98 8.28 7.12
N GLN A 220 14.80 9.32 7.08
CA GLN A 220 15.01 10.26 8.19
C GLN A 220 13.73 11.02 8.54
N LYS A 221 12.99 11.50 7.53
CA LYS A 221 11.72 12.19 7.74
C LYS A 221 10.71 11.30 8.47
N SER A 222 10.55 10.05 8.01
CA SER A 222 9.59 9.10 8.59
C SER A 222 9.96 8.70 10.03
N ALA A 223 11.26 8.57 10.32
CA ALA A 223 11.73 8.34 11.68
C ALA A 223 11.43 9.55 12.60
N ALA A 224 11.70 10.76 12.12
CA ALA A 224 11.42 11.99 12.86
C ALA A 224 9.94 12.17 13.19
N GLU A 225 9.03 11.79 12.27
CA GLU A 225 7.57 11.77 12.49
C GLU A 225 7.16 10.87 13.66
N CYS A 226 7.92 9.83 14.00
CA CYS A 226 7.66 8.99 15.19
C CYS A 226 8.46 9.40 16.43
N GLY A 227 9.09 10.59 16.41
CA GLY A 227 10.01 11.02 17.46
C GLY A 227 11.27 10.16 17.57
N LEU A 228 11.55 9.33 16.55
CA LEU A 228 12.72 8.48 16.49
C LEU A 228 13.86 9.30 15.87
N ARG A 229 14.94 9.49 16.61
CA ARG A 229 16.11 10.22 16.09
C ARG A 229 16.78 9.36 15.00
N SER A 230 16.73 9.83 13.76
CA SER A 230 17.48 9.26 12.64
C SER A 230 18.94 9.73 12.63
N HIS A 231 19.66 9.43 13.70
CA HIS A 231 21.11 9.52 13.68
C HIS A 231 21.67 8.32 14.41
N ARG A 232 22.83 7.82 13.94
CA ARG A 232 23.62 6.75 14.55
C ARG A 232 23.98 6.97 16.04
N SER A 233 23.47 8.02 16.69
CA SER A 233 23.78 8.42 18.05
C SER A 233 22.51 8.81 18.83
N HIS A 234 21.95 7.78 19.49
CA HIS A 234 21.43 7.80 20.87
C HIS A 234 20.10 8.55 21.14
N ARG A 235 19.00 7.78 21.08
CA ARG A 235 18.05 7.52 22.21
C ARG A 235 16.94 6.52 21.82
N ILE A 236 17.34 5.43 21.16
CA ILE A 236 16.70 4.11 21.18
C ILE A 236 17.90 3.17 21.43
N PRO A 237 17.79 2.10 22.25
CA PRO A 237 18.96 1.31 22.61
C PRO A 237 19.73 0.90 21.35
N VAL A 238 20.96 1.39 21.24
CA VAL A 238 21.91 1.03 20.20
C VAL A 238 22.39 -0.37 20.55
N ASN A 239 21.64 -1.36 20.10
CA ASN A 239 22.04 -2.75 19.87
C ASN A 239 20.92 -3.45 19.10
N GLY A 240 20.96 -3.34 17.77
CA GLY A 240 20.04 -4.01 16.86
C GLY A 240 18.78 -3.22 16.56
N CYS A 241 18.28 -3.39 15.34
CA CYS A 241 16.86 -3.30 14.99
C CYS A 241 15.98 -3.62 16.22
N ALA A 242 14.92 -2.84 16.50
CA ALA A 242 13.95 -3.28 17.49
C ALA A 242 13.51 -4.69 17.08
N ASP A 243 13.91 -5.71 17.85
CA ASP A 243 13.76 -7.13 17.51
C ASP A 243 12.30 -7.55 17.72
N GLY A 244 11.39 -6.84 17.07
CA GLY A 244 9.99 -6.88 17.36
C GLY A 244 9.16 -6.59 16.12
N THR A 245 7.87 -6.84 16.26
CA THR A 245 6.89 -6.61 15.19
C THR A 245 6.14 -5.32 15.46
N LEU A 246 6.15 -4.42 14.49
CA LEU A 246 5.37 -3.19 14.52
C LEU A 246 3.96 -3.46 14.00
N LEU A 247 2.99 -3.59 14.90
CA LEU A 247 1.58 -3.59 14.53
C LEU A 247 1.19 -2.17 14.11
N VAL A 248 0.53 -2.06 12.97
CA VAL A 248 0.09 -0.77 12.42
C VAL A 248 -1.41 -0.76 12.20
N ILE A 249 -2.01 0.40 12.45
CA ILE A 249 -3.43 0.67 12.17
C ILE A 249 -3.49 1.82 11.17
N GLY A 250 -4.31 1.64 10.14
CA GLY A 250 -4.69 2.73 9.26
C GLY A 250 -3.58 3.16 8.31
N GLU A 251 -3.61 4.45 7.95
CA GLU A 251 -2.66 5.06 7.01
C GLU A 251 -1.21 5.12 7.53
N THR A 252 -0.99 4.82 8.82
CA THR A 252 0.37 4.76 9.42
C THR A 252 1.20 3.58 8.94
N VAL A 253 0.60 2.64 8.18
CA VAL A 253 1.34 1.63 7.42
C VAL A 253 2.39 2.26 6.51
N ARG A 254 2.16 3.50 6.05
CA ARG A 254 3.16 4.32 5.35
C ARG A 254 4.45 4.41 6.17
N THR A 255 4.35 4.91 7.38
CA THR A 255 5.49 5.13 8.27
C THR A 255 6.15 3.82 8.66
N ALA A 256 5.36 2.78 8.95
CA ALA A 256 5.90 1.46 9.27
C ALA A 256 6.71 0.83 8.13
N ALA A 257 6.26 0.95 6.88
CA ALA A 257 7.02 0.48 5.72
C ALA A 257 8.39 1.17 5.62
N HIS A 258 8.46 2.48 5.87
CA HIS A 258 9.74 3.22 5.92
C HIS A 258 10.63 2.77 7.08
N LEU A 259 10.06 2.57 8.27
CA LEU A 259 10.84 2.16 9.45
C LEU A 259 11.44 0.76 9.27
N VAL A 260 10.73 -0.16 8.62
CA VAL A 260 11.28 -1.48 8.25
C VAL A 260 12.30 -1.37 7.12
N ALA A 261 12.05 -0.52 6.11
CA ALA A 261 13.02 -0.24 5.05
C ALA A 261 14.33 0.37 5.59
N ALA A 262 14.24 1.20 6.63
CA ALA A 262 15.39 1.77 7.35
C ALA A 262 16.09 0.78 8.30
N GLY A 263 15.59 -0.45 8.44
CA GLY A 263 16.13 -1.45 9.37
C GLY A 263 15.90 -1.10 10.85
N MET A 264 14.96 -0.21 11.17
CA MET A 264 14.65 0.19 12.54
C MET A 264 13.75 -0.84 13.25
N PHE A 265 12.88 -1.51 12.48
CA PHE A 265 12.05 -2.62 12.95
C PHE A 265 12.22 -3.84 12.05
N ARG A 266 12.07 -5.02 12.65
CA ARG A 266 12.27 -6.30 11.94
C ARG A 266 11.19 -6.54 10.91
N SER A 267 9.97 -6.17 11.27
CA SER A 267 8.80 -6.28 10.42
C SER A 267 7.68 -5.36 10.90
N PHE A 268 6.76 -5.07 10.00
CA PHE A 268 5.46 -4.50 10.36
C PHE A 268 4.35 -5.49 10.03
N GLN A 269 3.26 -5.47 10.78
CA GLN A 269 2.06 -6.23 10.45
C GLN A 269 0.85 -5.31 10.55
N HIS A 270 0.08 -5.28 9.49
CA HIS A 270 -1.09 -4.44 9.37
C HIS A 270 -2.29 -5.09 10.05
N ILE A 271 -2.85 -4.41 11.05
CA ILE A 271 -4.16 -4.70 11.58
C ILE A 271 -5.19 -4.17 10.57
N THR A 272 -5.75 -5.07 9.78
CA THR A 272 -6.51 -4.75 8.57
C THR A 272 -8.01 -4.70 8.82
N LEU A 273 -8.74 -3.91 8.02
CA LEU A 273 -10.21 -3.93 7.94
C LEU A 273 -10.74 -4.99 6.97
N SER A 274 -9.86 -5.81 6.36
CA SER A 274 -10.25 -6.82 5.38
C SER A 274 -10.70 -8.11 6.09
N PRO A 275 -11.97 -8.53 5.98
CA PRO A 275 -12.49 -9.66 6.73
C PRO A 275 -12.40 -10.94 5.90
N TRP A 276 -11.29 -11.65 6.07
CA TRP A 276 -11.01 -12.93 5.43
C TRP A 276 -11.37 -14.13 6.31
N LEU A 277 -11.79 -15.21 5.65
CA LEU A 277 -12.02 -16.53 6.23
C LEU A 277 -10.69 -17.17 6.66
N VAL A 278 -10.73 -17.87 7.80
CA VAL A 278 -9.63 -18.76 8.22
C VAL A 278 -9.73 -20.02 7.37
N ASP A 279 -8.66 -20.37 6.66
CA ASP A 279 -8.61 -21.49 5.71
C ASP A 279 -7.65 -22.61 6.15
N ASP A 280 -6.99 -22.45 7.29
CA ASP A 280 -5.97 -23.35 7.85
C ASP A 280 -4.73 -23.57 6.94
N VAL A 281 -4.63 -22.84 5.83
CA VAL A 281 -3.53 -22.88 4.87
C VAL A 281 -2.77 -21.56 4.92
N SER A 282 -3.36 -20.50 4.36
CA SER A 282 -2.80 -19.14 4.36
C SER A 282 -3.11 -18.39 5.64
N ILE A 283 -4.30 -18.63 6.21
CA ILE A 283 -4.79 -18.04 7.45
C ILE A 283 -5.02 -19.16 8.45
N LYS A 284 -4.11 -19.28 9.42
CA LYS A 284 -4.15 -20.24 10.53
C LYS A 284 -4.85 -19.68 11.77
N SER A 285 -4.90 -18.35 11.89
CA SER A 285 -5.57 -17.70 13.02
C SER A 285 -6.04 -16.29 12.67
N ARG A 286 -7.10 -15.85 13.35
CA ARG A 286 -7.65 -14.49 13.27
C ARG A 286 -8.05 -14.01 14.66
N ILE A 287 -7.56 -12.85 15.05
CA ILE A 287 -8.04 -12.11 16.21
C ILE A 287 -8.95 -11.00 15.70
N SER A 288 -10.23 -11.04 16.07
CA SER A 288 -11.16 -9.94 15.84
C SER A 288 -10.96 -8.88 16.90
N LEU A 289 -10.75 -7.64 16.46
CA LEU A 289 -10.40 -6.49 17.28
C LEU A 289 -11.47 -5.38 17.11
N HIS A 290 -11.32 -4.30 17.86
CA HIS A 290 -12.24 -3.16 17.87
C HIS A 290 -12.62 -2.66 16.46
N LYS A 291 -13.92 -2.39 16.21
CA LYS A 291 -14.45 -1.86 14.94
C LYS A 291 -14.00 -2.65 13.71
N ASP A 292 -14.25 -3.96 13.69
CA ASP A 292 -13.99 -4.83 12.53
C ASP A 292 -12.53 -4.77 12.05
N HIS A 293 -11.60 -4.59 12.99
CA HIS A 293 -10.18 -4.74 12.73
C HIS A 293 -9.79 -6.20 12.95
N TYR A 294 -8.87 -6.71 12.14
CA TYR A 294 -8.44 -8.09 12.18
C TYR A 294 -6.92 -8.18 12.21
N LEU A 295 -6.41 -9.04 13.09
CA LEU A 295 -5.01 -9.43 13.12
C LEU A 295 -4.90 -10.91 12.81
N TYR A 296 -4.32 -11.21 11.64
CA TYR A 296 -4.15 -12.57 11.15
C TYR A 296 -2.81 -13.16 11.60
N ASN A 297 -2.74 -14.48 11.73
CA ASN A 297 -1.51 -15.24 11.95
C ASN A 297 -0.55 -14.65 13.01
N LYS A 298 -1.08 -14.15 14.13
CA LYS A 298 -0.29 -13.44 15.16
C LYS A 298 0.89 -14.26 15.70
N GLN A 299 0.79 -15.59 15.67
CA GLN A 299 1.85 -16.52 16.06
C GLN A 299 3.17 -16.33 15.29
N GLU A 300 3.13 -15.65 14.13
CA GLU A 300 4.32 -15.39 13.32
C GLU A 300 5.04 -14.08 13.65
N SER A 301 4.40 -13.21 14.43
CA SER A 301 5.07 -12.04 15.03
C SER A 301 6.09 -12.49 16.07
N GLN A 302 7.35 -12.07 15.93
CA GLN A 302 8.42 -12.35 16.89
C GLN A 302 8.75 -11.13 17.75
N GLY A 303 9.23 -11.40 18.97
CA GLY A 303 9.76 -10.40 19.91
C GLY A 303 8.73 -9.44 20.51
N PRO A 304 9.16 -8.34 21.15
CA PRO A 304 8.25 -7.29 21.62
C PRO A 304 7.32 -6.81 20.49
N VAL A 305 6.07 -6.59 20.84
CA VAL A 305 5.06 -6.07 19.92
C VAL A 305 4.92 -4.58 20.16
N TYR A 306 5.05 -3.79 19.10
CA TYR A 306 4.82 -2.36 19.14
C TYR A 306 3.50 -2.04 18.43
N LEU A 307 2.81 -1.00 18.85
CA LEU A 307 1.60 -0.51 18.17
C LEU A 307 1.82 0.92 17.70
N LEU A 308 1.63 1.15 16.41
CA LEU A 308 1.67 2.45 15.76
C LEU A 308 0.31 2.75 15.15
N HIS A 309 -0.20 3.94 15.46
CA HIS A 309 -1.42 4.47 14.89
C HIS A 309 -1.34 5.99 14.89
N ASP A 310 -2.20 6.62 14.08
CA ASP A 310 -2.27 8.08 13.99
C ASP A 310 -3.03 8.66 15.19
N PRO A 311 -2.82 9.94 15.54
CA PRO A 311 -3.69 10.66 16.46
C PRO A 311 -5.19 10.55 16.14
N THR A 312 -5.60 10.53 14.87
CA THR A 312 -7.02 10.35 14.50
C THR A 312 -7.55 8.97 14.89
N ASP A 313 -6.67 7.98 15.01
CA ASP A 313 -7.01 6.59 15.33
C ASP A 313 -6.83 6.29 16.83
N HIS A 314 -6.54 7.29 17.68
CA HIS A 314 -6.18 7.09 19.09
C HIS A 314 -7.23 6.29 19.89
N ALA A 315 -8.52 6.54 19.67
CA ALA A 315 -9.58 5.76 20.33
C ALA A 315 -9.55 4.28 19.91
N THR A 316 -9.37 4.01 18.61
CA THR A 316 -9.26 2.67 18.04
C THR A 316 -7.97 1.99 18.54
N GLY A 317 -6.83 2.68 18.47
CA GLY A 317 -5.53 2.21 18.92
C GLY A 317 -5.52 1.82 20.39
N ASN A 318 -6.07 2.65 21.28
CA ASN A 318 -6.18 2.34 22.71
C ASN A 318 -7.08 1.13 22.98
N ALA A 319 -8.20 1.03 22.28
CA ALA A 319 -9.10 -0.11 22.43
C ALA A 319 -8.44 -1.42 21.98
N ILE A 320 -7.74 -1.39 20.83
CA ILE A 320 -7.01 -2.54 20.31
C ILE A 320 -5.84 -2.92 21.23
N LYS A 321 -5.05 -1.95 21.70
CA LYS A 321 -3.97 -2.18 22.66
C LYS A 321 -4.49 -2.91 23.89
N LYS A 322 -5.59 -2.42 24.48
CA LYS A 322 -6.22 -3.03 25.65
C LYS A 322 -6.67 -4.46 25.37
N GLN A 323 -7.34 -4.71 24.23
CA GLN A 323 -7.78 -6.06 23.85
C GLN A 323 -6.62 -7.04 23.66
N LEU A 324 -5.52 -6.59 23.06
CA LEU A 324 -4.31 -7.41 22.91
C LEU A 324 -3.69 -7.73 24.28
N GLU A 325 -3.59 -6.74 25.18
CA GLU A 325 -3.07 -6.94 26.54
C GLU A 325 -3.96 -7.88 27.38
N GLU A 326 -5.28 -7.76 27.27
CA GLU A 326 -6.25 -8.68 27.90
C GLU A 326 -6.12 -10.13 27.37
N GLN A 327 -5.65 -10.31 26.14
CA GLN A 327 -5.33 -11.62 25.55
C GLN A 327 -3.90 -12.09 25.86
N GLY A 328 -3.18 -11.42 26.76
CA GLY A 328 -1.83 -11.79 27.16
C GLY A 328 -0.75 -11.43 26.14
N ILE A 329 -1.02 -10.48 25.23
CA ILE A 329 -0.07 -9.95 24.26
C ILE A 329 0.40 -8.57 24.75
N PRO A 330 1.60 -8.44 25.34
CA PRO A 330 2.11 -7.16 25.80
C PRO A 330 2.41 -6.25 24.59
N VAL A 331 1.93 -5.02 24.62
CA VAL A 331 2.06 -4.07 23.50
C VAL A 331 2.67 -2.75 23.98
N GLN A 332 3.77 -2.35 23.37
CA GLN A 332 4.36 -1.02 23.56
C GLN A 332 3.83 -0.03 22.51
N GLN A 333 3.22 1.06 22.95
CA GLN A 333 2.72 2.08 22.03
C GLN A 333 3.84 2.99 21.52
N LEU A 334 3.82 3.28 20.23
CA LEU A 334 4.64 4.31 19.58
C LEU A 334 3.71 5.41 19.08
N ASN A 335 4.06 6.66 19.37
CA ASN A 335 3.27 7.82 18.97
C ASN A 335 3.89 8.47 17.73
N VAL A 336 3.05 8.76 16.74
CA VAL A 336 3.39 9.73 15.69
C VAL A 336 3.25 11.13 16.30
N LEU A 337 4.27 11.97 16.14
CA LEU A 337 4.37 13.34 16.66
C LEU A 337 3.55 14.33 15.85
#